data_AF-A0ABD2YAP5-F1
#
_entry.id   AF-A0ABD2YAP5-F1
#
_cell.length_a   1.000
_cell.length_b   1.000
_cell.length_c   1.000
_cell.angle_alpha   90.00
_cell.angle_beta   90.00
_cell.angle_gamma   90.00
#
_symmetry.space_group_name_H-M   'P 1'
#
loop_
_entity.id
_entity.type
_entity.pdbx_description
1 polymer ?
#
loop_
_entity_poly.entity_id
_entity_poly.type
_entity_poly.pdbx_seq_one_letter_code
_entity_poly.pdbx_strand_id
1 'polypeptide(L)'
;MTNLSNSKATKPSFIPILKECISAHDTSIGELLIITQELKDYSSLASYDAVMAYDELISCDNSLKTSKIVDDSILSRLKIAIAYVELRVDIANSFH
;
A
#
# COMPACT_ATOMS: atom_id res chain seq x y z
N MET A 1 10.93 4.27 15.81
CA MET A 1 10.83 3.56 14.52
C MET A 1 11.94 2.53 14.46
N THR A 2 11.61 1.27 14.69
CA THR A 2 12.59 0.18 14.69
C THR A 2 12.90 -0.16 13.25
N ASN A 3 14.14 0.10 12.82
CA ASN A 3 14.62 -0.19 11.48
C ASN A 3 14.45 -1.70 11.20
N LEU A 4 13.46 -2.07 10.37
CA LEU A 4 13.19 -3.45 9.93
C LEU A 4 14.42 -4.10 9.28
N SER A 5 15.35 -3.29 8.75
CA SER A 5 16.66 -3.66 8.22
C SER A 5 17.65 -4.20 9.27
N ASN A 6 17.43 -3.92 10.57
CA ASN A 6 18.34 -4.32 11.66
C ASN A 6 17.77 -5.42 12.58
N SER A 7 16.58 -5.94 12.29
CA SER A 7 16.04 -7.09 13.03
C SER A 7 16.85 -8.34 12.67
N LYS A 8 17.59 -8.88 13.64
CA LYS A 8 18.34 -10.16 13.53
C LYS A 8 17.46 -11.36 13.15
N ALA A 9 16.13 -11.19 13.08
CA ALA A 9 15.16 -12.22 12.72
C ALA A 9 14.73 -12.19 11.23
N THR A 10 15.07 -11.14 10.47
CA THR A 10 14.69 -11.05 9.06
C THR A 10 15.68 -11.83 8.20
N LYS A 11 15.24 -12.94 7.59
CA LYS A 11 16.10 -13.68 6.64
C LYS A 11 16.59 -12.72 5.55
N PRO A 12 17.88 -12.72 5.18
CA PRO A 12 18.40 -11.82 4.13
C PRO A 12 17.62 -11.90 2.81
N SER A 13 17.05 -13.06 2.50
CA SER A 13 16.17 -13.29 1.35
C SER A 13 14.88 -12.47 1.35
N PHE A 14 14.44 -11.94 2.50
CA PHE A 14 13.22 -11.14 2.63
C PHE A 14 13.47 -9.64 2.45
N ILE A 15 14.73 -9.19 2.53
CA ILE A 15 15.07 -7.77 2.42
C ILE A 15 14.59 -7.13 1.11
N PRO A 16 14.73 -7.76 -0.07
CA PRO A 16 14.22 -7.18 -1.32
C PRO A 16 12.71 -6.99 -1.32
N ILE A 17 11.95 -8.01 -0.88
CA ILE A 17 10.49 -7.98 -0.82
C ILE A 17 10.00 -6.92 0.16
N LEU A 18 10.66 -6.79 1.31
CA LEU A 18 10.33 -5.77 2.30
C LEU A 18 10.60 -4.36 1.77
N LYS A 19 11.66 -4.15 0.97
CA LYS A 19 11.93 -2.87 0.33
C LYS A 19 10.87 -2.52 -0.72
N GLU A 20 10.45 -3.50 -1.50
CA GLU A 20 9.35 -3.34 -2.47
C GLU A 20 8.05 -2.95 -1.78
N CYS A 21 7.70 -3.63 -0.68
CA CYS A 21 6.53 -3.29 0.13
C CYS A 21 6.61 -1.91 0.79
N ILE A 22 7.79 -1.48 1.25
CA ILE A 22 7.99 -0.12 1.76
C ILE A 22 7.77 0.90 0.65
N SER A 23 8.31 0.64 -0.55
CA SER A 23 8.12 1.53 -1.70
C SER A 23 6.64 1.65 -2.09
N ALA A 24 5.91 0.53 -2.14
CA ALA A 24 4.47 0.52 -2.42
C ALA A 24 3.68 1.29 -1.35
N HIS A 25 4.09 1.21 -0.08
CA HIS A 25 3.48 2.02 0.98
C HIS A 25 3.78 3.52 0.81
N ASP A 26 5.01 3.90 0.47
CA ASP A 26 5.36 5.30 0.26
C ASP A 26 4.60 5.89 -0.94
N THR A 27 4.46 5.14 -2.04
CA THR A 27 3.64 5.54 -3.20
C THR A 27 2.17 5.69 -2.79
N SER A 28 1.60 4.66 -2.15
CA SER A 28 0.21 4.67 -1.68
C SER A 28 -0.08 5.87 -0.77
N ILE A 29 0.82 6.22 0.15
CA ILE A 29 0.66 7.40 1.00
C ILE A 29 0.67 8.69 0.17
N GLY A 30 1.56 8.78 -0.83
CA GLY A 30 1.61 9.92 -1.75
C GLY A 30 0.31 10.09 -2.53
N GLU A 31 -0.18 9.01 -3.12
CA GLU A 31 -1.43 9.00 -3.88
C GLU A 31 -2.64 9.34 -2.98
N LEU A 32 -2.69 8.81 -1.75
CA LEU A 32 -3.75 9.15 -0.77
C LEU A 32 -3.80 10.65 -0.43
N LEU A 33 -2.65 11.33 -0.40
CA LEU A 33 -2.59 12.78 -0.18
C LEU A 33 -3.12 13.55 -1.38
N ILE A 34 -2.74 13.14 -2.60
CA ILE A 34 -3.19 13.74 -3.85
C ILE A 34 -4.70 13.55 -4.02
N ILE A 35 -5.21 12.32 -3.86
CA ILE A 35 -6.64 11.98 -3.90
C ILE A 35 -7.44 12.88 -2.96
N THR A 36 -6.93 13.16 -1.75
CA THR A 36 -7.64 14.03 -0.79
C THR A 36 -7.72 15.49 -1.26
N GLN A 37 -6.72 15.97 -2.00
CA GLN A 37 -6.72 17.32 -2.56
C GLN A 37 -7.57 17.41 -3.83
N GLU A 38 -7.52 16.38 -4.68
CA GLU A 38 -8.14 16.38 -6.00
C GLU A 38 -9.59 15.92 -6.00
N LEU A 39 -10.06 15.24 -4.95
CA LEU A 39 -11.40 14.65 -4.86
C LEU A 39 -12.54 15.61 -5.23
N LYS A 40 -12.34 16.90 -4.96
CA LYS A 40 -13.35 17.94 -5.12
C LYS A 40 -13.42 18.51 -6.55
N ASP A 41 -12.28 18.51 -7.24
CA ASP A 41 -12.11 19.19 -8.53
C ASP A 41 -11.88 18.20 -9.69
N TYR A 42 -11.34 17.01 -9.40
CA TYR A 42 -10.95 15.97 -10.37
C TYR A 42 -11.25 14.55 -9.87
N SER A 43 -12.53 14.25 -9.59
CA SER A 43 -12.95 12.94 -9.06
C SER A 43 -12.53 11.74 -9.93
N SER A 44 -12.49 11.88 -11.26
CA SER A 44 -12.02 10.82 -12.16
C SER A 44 -10.53 10.53 -12.05
N LEU A 45 -9.71 11.57 -11.84
CA LEU A 45 -8.26 11.44 -11.64
C LEU A 45 -7.98 10.81 -10.27
N ALA A 46 -8.69 11.29 -9.25
CA ALA A 46 -8.63 10.72 -7.91
C ALA A 46 -9.03 9.23 -7.86
N SER A 47 -10.00 8.80 -8.67
CA SER A 47 -10.36 7.38 -8.80
C SER A 47 -9.25 6.56 -9.47
N TYR A 48 -8.65 7.08 -10.55
CA TYR A 48 -7.54 6.43 -11.25
C TYR A 48 -6.32 6.22 -10.33
N ASP A 49 -5.89 7.28 -9.63
CA ASP A 49 -4.76 7.22 -8.71
C ASP A 49 -5.03 6.27 -7.54
N ALA A 50 -6.28 6.20 -7.07
CA ALA A 50 -6.66 5.26 -6.01
C ALA A 50 -6.59 3.80 -6.48
N VAL A 51 -6.93 3.51 -7.74
CA VAL A 51 -6.78 2.16 -8.32
C VAL A 51 -5.30 1.79 -8.46
N MET A 52 -4.45 2.72 -8.87
CA MET A 52 -3.00 2.48 -8.94
C MET A 52 -2.41 2.13 -7.56
N ALA A 53 -2.73 2.90 -6.52
CA ALA A 53 -2.34 2.59 -5.14
C ALA A 53 -2.74 1.18 -4.73
N TYR A 54 -3.96 0.77 -5.10
CA TYR A 54 -4.50 -0.52 -4.74
C TYR A 54 -3.70 -1.65 -5.39
N ASP A 55 -3.43 -1.54 -6.69
CA ASP A 55 -2.69 -2.54 -7.45
C ASP A 55 -1.26 -2.73 -6.91
N GLU A 56 -0.58 -1.65 -6.52
CA GLU A 56 0.74 -1.73 -5.91
C GLU A 56 0.73 -2.45 -4.56
N LEU A 57 -0.26 -2.18 -3.71
CA LEU A 57 -0.41 -2.85 -2.42
C LEU A 57 -0.77 -4.33 -2.57
N ILE A 58 -1.60 -4.68 -3.56
CA ILE A 58 -1.92 -6.08 -3.90
C ILE A 58 -0.67 -6.82 -4.41
N SER A 59 0.19 -6.15 -5.19
CA SER A 59 1.47 -6.70 -5.60
C SER A 59 2.34 -7.07 -4.39
N CYS A 60 2.48 -6.14 -3.43
CA CYS A 60 3.18 -6.41 -2.17
C CYS A 60 2.55 -7.59 -1.40
N ASP A 61 1.23 -7.68 -1.31
CA ASP A 61 0.53 -8.78 -0.60
C ASP A 61 0.83 -10.14 -1.25
N ASN A 62 0.79 -10.20 -2.58
CA ASN A 62 1.13 -11.40 -3.34
C ASN A 62 2.61 -11.80 -3.15
N SER A 63 3.52 -10.83 -3.16
CA SER A 63 4.96 -11.04 -2.90
C SER A 63 5.23 -11.54 -1.48
N LEU A 64 4.55 -11.03 -0.46
CA LEU A 64 4.67 -11.51 0.92
C LEU A 64 4.14 -12.94 1.08
N LYS A 65 2.98 -13.25 0.49
CA LYS A 65 2.35 -14.58 0.52
C LYS A 65 3.23 -15.64 -0.14
N THR A 66 3.74 -15.36 -1.35
CA THR A 66 4.62 -16.29 -2.09
C THR A 66 5.94 -16.52 -1.39
N SER A 67 6.47 -15.50 -0.72
CA SER A 67 7.75 -15.55 0.00
C SER A 67 7.66 -16.22 1.38
N LYS A 68 6.45 -16.64 1.80
CA LYS A 68 6.19 -17.19 3.15
C LYS A 68 6.68 -16.28 4.27
N ILE A 69 6.60 -14.97 4.07
CA ILE A 69 6.87 -14.00 5.12
C ILE A 69 5.63 -13.97 6.02
N VAL A 70 5.80 -14.39 7.27
CA VAL A 70 4.71 -14.60 8.24
C VAL A 70 4.71 -13.53 9.34
N ASP A 71 5.30 -12.37 9.07
CA ASP A 71 5.27 -11.27 10.04
C ASP A 71 3.86 -10.68 10.08
N ASP A 72 3.06 -11.13 11.04
CA ASP A 72 1.67 -10.71 11.23
C ASP A 72 1.53 -9.19 11.38
N SER A 73 2.56 -8.49 11.88
CA SER A 73 2.52 -7.04 12.02
C SER A 73 2.61 -6.33 10.66
N ILE A 74 3.38 -6.89 9.72
CA ILE A 74 3.50 -6.40 8.34
C ILE A 74 2.22 -6.71 7.57
N LEU A 75 1.74 -7.96 7.66
CA LEU A 75 0.49 -8.39 7.02
C LEU A 75 -0.73 -7.58 7.51
N SER A 76 -0.79 -7.28 8.81
CA SER A 76 -1.87 -6.46 9.37
C SER A 76 -1.83 -5.02 8.88
N ARG A 77 -0.64 -4.41 8.81
CA ARG A 77 -0.47 -3.05 8.27
C ARG A 77 -0.82 -2.97 6.79
N LEU A 78 -0.43 -3.98 6.02
CA LEU A 78 -0.76 -4.07 4.60
C LEU A 78 -2.27 -4.17 4.37
N LYS A 79 -2.96 -5.02 5.13
CA LYS A 79 -4.43 -5.10 5.08
C LYS A 79 -5.11 -3.77 5.40
N ILE A 80 -4.60 -3.04 6.39
CA ILE A 80 -5.10 -1.70 6.72
C ILE A 80 -4.89 -0.74 5.54
N ALA A 81 -3.70 -0.73 4.94
CA ALA A 81 -3.40 0.12 3.79
C ALA A 81 -4.33 -0.17 2.60
N ILE A 82 -4.52 -1.45 2.26
CA ILE A 82 -5.43 -1.89 1.20
C ILE A 82 -6.86 -1.37 1.47
N ALA A 83 -7.38 -1.59 2.69
CA ALA A 83 -8.73 -1.16 3.05
C ALA A 83 -8.90 0.38 2.97
N TYR A 84 -7.86 1.14 3.31
CA TYR A 84 -7.90 2.61 3.17
C TYR A 84 -7.95 3.07 1.71
N VAL A 85 -7.23 2.39 0.82
CA VAL A 85 -7.24 2.70 -0.60
C VAL A 85 -8.57 2.27 -1.24
N GLU A 86 -9.11 1.10 -0.91
CA GLU A 86 -10.44 0.66 -1.35
C GLU A 86 -11.52 1.68 -0.99
N LEU A 87 -11.53 2.15 0.26
CA LEU A 87 -12.46 3.18 0.71
C LEU A 87 -12.33 4.47 -0.11
N ARG A 88 -11.13 4.81 -0.58
CA ARG A 88 -10.88 6.01 -1.37
C ARG A 88 -11.33 5.85 -2.81
N VAL A 89 -11.16 4.67 -3.41
CA VAL A 89 -11.75 4.31 -4.70
C VAL A 89 -13.26 4.46 -4.62
N ASP A 90 -13.90 3.88 -3.59
CA ASP A 90 -15.35 3.96 -3.39
C ASP A 90 -15.84 5.40 -3.23
N ILE A 91 -15.12 6.20 -2.43
CA ILE A 91 -15.42 7.62 -2.25
C ILE A 91 -15.28 8.37 -3.58
N ALA A 92 -14.17 8.22 -4.31
CA ALA A 92 -13.95 8.92 -5.57
C ALA A 92 -15.02 8.56 -6.62
N ASN A 93 -15.39 7.28 -6.70
CA ASN A 93 -16.46 6.79 -7.58
C ASN A 93 -17.85 7.30 -7.20
N SER A 94 -18.08 7.70 -5.93
CA SER A 94 -19.37 8.27 -5.50
C SER A 94 -19.61 9.71 -5.97
N PHE A 95 -18.59 10.38 -6.53
CA PHE A 95 -18.70 11.72 -7.13
C PHE A 95 -18.98 11.69 -8.65
N HIS A 96 -19.15 10.50 -9.25
CA HIS A 96 -19.60 10.30 -10.63
C HIS A 96 -21.09 9.95 -10.68
#